data_AF-A0A1M7D8V1-F1
#
_entry.id   AF-A0A1M7D8V1-F1
#
_cell.length_a   1.000
_cell.length_b   1.000
_cell.length_c   1.000
_cell.angle_alpha   90.00
_cell.angle_beta   90.00
_cell.angle_gamma   90.00
#
_symmetry.space_group_name_H-M   'P 1'
#
loop_
_entity.id
_entity.type
_entity.pdbx_description
1 polymer ?
#
loop_
_entity_poly.entity_id
_entity_poly.type
_entity_poly.pdbx_seq_one_letter_code
_entity_poly.pdbx_strand_id
1 'polypeptide(L)'
;MSAGRILSGLETSDATGAEAEAVARMGFLEWVFAEPDAVTARAARVALDCPEARNAVSPAAQAFVGFLKQAGNGGAARPVRRRRRAMALH
;
A
#
# COMPACT_ATOMS: atom_id res chain seq x y z
N MET A 1 0.90 5.25 14.75
CA MET A 1 1.79 4.15 14.32
C MET A 1 2.58 4.63 13.13
N SER A 2 3.87 4.30 13.02
CA SER A 2 4.71 4.75 11.89
C SER A 2 4.69 3.76 10.71
N ALA A 3 4.89 4.27 9.50
CA ALA A 3 4.92 3.46 8.28
C ALA A 3 5.98 2.33 8.34
N GLY A 4 7.18 2.60 8.87
CA GLY A 4 8.24 1.59 9.00
C GLY A 4 7.86 0.42 9.92
N ARG A 5 7.09 0.68 10.99
CA ARG A 5 6.62 -0.39 11.89
C ARG A 5 5.57 -1.27 11.23
N ILE A 6 4.68 -0.67 10.45
CA ILE A 6 3.67 -1.40 9.67
C ILE A 6 4.36 -2.26 8.61
N LEU A 7 5.29 -1.70 7.85
CA LEU A 7 6.09 -2.43 6.87
C LEU A 7 6.80 -3.63 7.48
N SER A 8 7.45 -3.46 8.63
CA SER A 8 8.11 -4.56 9.34
C SER A 8 7.15 -5.71 9.70
N GLY A 9 5.92 -5.38 10.12
CA GLY A 9 4.89 -6.39 10.40
C GLY A 9 4.36 -7.07 9.13
N LEU A 10 4.17 -6.31 8.05
CA LEU A 10 3.74 -6.84 6.77
C LEU A 10 4.79 -7.76 6.14
N GLU A 11 6.08 -7.55 6.40
CA GLU A 11 7.14 -8.47 5.97
C GLU A 11 7.02 -9.86 6.61
N THR A 12 6.49 -9.96 7.83
CA THR A 12 6.26 -11.24 8.51
C THR A 12 4.92 -11.89 8.14
N SER A 13 4.14 -11.27 7.26
CA SER A 13 2.83 -11.77 6.86
C SER A 13 2.94 -12.77 5.71
N ASP A 14 2.36 -13.96 5.89
CA ASP A 14 2.19 -14.97 4.84
C ASP A 14 1.01 -14.68 3.89
N ALA A 15 0.35 -13.52 4.04
CA ALA A 15 -0.78 -13.15 3.21
C ALA A 15 -0.36 -12.99 1.74
N THR A 16 -1.17 -13.53 0.83
CA THR A 16 -0.93 -13.46 -0.62
C THR A 16 -2.16 -12.97 -1.38
N GLY A 17 -1.97 -12.52 -2.62
CA GLY A 17 -3.06 -12.11 -3.51
C GLY A 17 -3.98 -11.05 -2.89
N ALA A 18 -5.28 -11.32 -2.85
CA ALA A 18 -6.27 -10.38 -2.32
C ALA A 18 -6.14 -10.16 -0.81
N GLU A 19 -5.65 -11.16 -0.07
CA GLU A 19 -5.43 -11.04 1.37
C GLU A 19 -4.28 -10.09 1.68
N ALA A 20 -3.17 -10.20 0.92
CA ALA A 20 -2.04 -9.28 1.00
C ALA A 20 -2.47 -7.83 0.78
N GLU A 21 -3.34 -7.58 -0.21
CA GLU A 21 -3.89 -6.26 -0.48
C GLU A 21 -4.77 -5.76 0.67
N ALA A 22 -5.60 -6.63 1.27
CA ALA A 22 -6.46 -6.27 2.39
C ALA A 22 -5.66 -5.88 3.64
N VAL A 23 -4.66 -6.67 4.02
CA VAL A 23 -3.81 -6.37 5.20
C VAL A 23 -2.96 -5.12 4.97
N ALA A 24 -2.43 -4.95 3.75
CA ALA A 24 -1.69 -3.75 3.37
C ALA A 24 -2.58 -2.50 3.43
N ARG A 25 -3.83 -2.60 2.97
CA ARG A 25 -4.79 -1.50 3.01
C ARG A 25 -5.14 -1.13 4.44
N MET A 26 -5.35 -2.12 5.31
CA MET A 26 -5.58 -1.90 6.74
C MET A 26 -4.40 -1.18 7.39
N GLY A 27 -3.17 -1.65 7.15
CA GLY A 27 -1.97 -0.97 7.64
C GLY A 27 -1.86 0.47 7.11
N PHE A 28 -2.19 0.70 5.83
CA PHE A 28 -2.17 2.06 5.26
C PHE A 28 -3.17 2.98 5.95
N LEU A 29 -4.40 2.51 6.22
CA LEU A 29 -5.40 3.28 6.94
C LEU A 29 -4.98 3.54 8.39
N GLU A 30 -4.40 2.55 9.07
CA GLU A 30 -3.86 2.73 10.41
C GLU A 30 -2.77 3.80 10.44
N TRP A 31 -1.85 3.79 9.47
CA TRP A 31 -0.85 4.86 9.35
C TRP A 31 -1.52 6.23 9.13
N VAL A 32 -2.48 6.31 8.19
CA VAL A 32 -3.16 7.57 7.86
C VAL A 32 -3.91 8.17 9.05
N PHE A 33 -4.60 7.34 9.84
CA PHE A 33 -5.37 7.81 10.99
C PHE A 33 -4.54 8.03 12.25
N ALA A 34 -3.30 7.54 12.28
CA ALA A 34 -2.44 7.73 13.44
C ALA A 34 -1.50 8.95 13.33
N GLU A 35 -1.44 9.61 12.17
CA GLU A 35 -0.79 10.91 12.05
C GLU A 35 -1.72 12.01 12.60
N PRO A 36 -1.25 12.87 13.51
CA PRO A 36 -2.07 13.93 14.10
C PRO A 36 -2.46 15.00 13.08
N ASP A 37 -1.66 15.16 12.02
CA ASP A 37 -1.95 16.00 10.88
C ASP A 37 -2.41 15.16 9.69
N ALA A 38 -3.19 15.76 8.79
CA ALA A 38 -3.63 15.09 7.57
C ALA A 38 -2.42 14.57 6.79
N VAL A 39 -2.41 13.27 6.44
CA VAL A 39 -1.36 12.68 5.61
C VAL A 39 -1.29 13.40 4.26
N THR A 40 -0.23 14.17 4.09
CA THR A 40 0.06 14.89 2.85
C THR A 40 0.81 13.98 1.86
N ALA A 41 0.79 14.32 0.57
CA ALA A 41 1.66 13.69 -0.42
C ALA A 41 3.15 13.72 -0.02
N ARG A 42 3.57 14.73 0.76
CA ARG A 42 4.92 14.80 1.33
C ARG A 42 5.16 13.71 2.37
N ALA A 43 4.22 13.47 3.29
CA ALA A 43 4.33 12.42 4.29
C ALA A 43 4.46 11.03 3.62
N ALA A 44 3.69 10.78 2.56
CA ALA A 44 3.79 9.53 1.79
C ALA A 44 5.16 9.36 1.11
N ARG A 45 5.76 10.44 0.58
CA ARG A 45 7.11 10.41 0.01
C ARG A 45 8.18 10.15 1.07
N VAL A 46 8.06 10.76 2.25
CA VAL A 46 8.97 10.50 3.38
C VAL A 46 8.89 9.02 3.80
N ALA A 47 7.68 8.45 3.87
CA ALA A 47 7.51 7.04 4.18
C ALA A 47 8.13 6.11 3.10
N LEU A 48 8.19 6.53 1.84
CA LEU A 48 8.86 5.77 0.76
C LEU A 48 10.39 5.80 0.86
N ASP A 49 10.97 6.77 1.56
CA ASP A 49 12.41 6.89 1.70
C ASP A 49 13.00 6.03 2.83
N CYS A 50 12.16 5.40 3.65
CA CYS A 50 12.64 4.56 4.74
C CYS A 50 13.20 3.21 4.22
N PRO A 51 14.17 2.60 4.92
CA PRO A 51 14.78 1.34 4.52
C PRO A 51 13.76 0.21 4.33
N GLU A 52 12.74 0.14 5.17
CA GLU A 52 11.70 -0.89 5.14
C GLU A 52 10.87 -0.81 3.85
N ALA A 53 10.58 0.41 3.37
CA ALA A 53 9.84 0.60 2.12
C ALA A 53 10.68 0.24 0.89
N ARG A 54 12.01 0.47 0.96
CA ARG A 54 12.95 0.15 -0.11
C ARG A 54 13.25 -1.35 -0.21
N ASN A 55 13.23 -2.04 0.94
CA ASN A 55 13.51 -3.46 1.04
C ASN A 55 12.24 -4.32 1.11
N ALA A 56 11.09 -3.79 0.69
CA ALA A 56 9.83 -4.51 0.80
C ALA A 56 9.81 -5.76 -0.13
N VAL A 57 9.72 -6.96 0.46
CA VAL A 57 9.77 -8.25 -0.25
C VAL A 57 8.44 -8.97 -0.18
N SER A 58 7.77 -8.98 0.98
CA SER A 58 6.50 -9.69 1.10
C SER A 58 5.41 -9.08 0.19
N PRO A 59 4.45 -9.89 -0.29
CA PRO A 59 3.35 -9.37 -1.12
C PRO A 59 2.56 -8.24 -0.42
N ALA A 60 2.37 -8.37 0.89
CA ALA A 60 1.66 -7.38 1.70
C ALA A 60 2.46 -6.07 1.83
N ALA A 61 3.76 -6.15 2.10
CA ALA A 61 4.61 -4.97 2.19
C ALA A 61 4.72 -4.24 0.83
N GLN A 62 4.84 -4.99 -0.26
CA GLN A 62 4.84 -4.42 -1.62
C GLN A 62 3.53 -3.72 -1.96
N ALA A 63 2.38 -4.29 -1.57
CA ALA A 63 1.08 -3.67 -1.73
C ALA A 63 0.98 -2.36 -0.94
N PHE A 64 1.49 -2.33 0.30
CA PHE A 64 1.54 -1.11 1.12
C PHE A 64 2.40 -0.02 0.49
N VAL A 65 3.60 -0.37 -0.02
CA VAL A 65 4.44 0.55 -0.79
C VAL A 65 3.70 1.07 -2.03
N GLY A 66 2.85 0.24 -2.66
CA GLY A 66 1.94 0.65 -3.72
C GLY A 66 1.01 1.79 -3.30
N PHE A 67 0.35 1.67 -2.15
CA PHE A 67 -0.52 2.71 -1.60
C PHE A 67 0.25 4.00 -1.28
N LEU A 68 1.45 3.89 -0.70
CA LEU A 68 2.31 5.06 -0.46
C LEU A 68 2.68 5.79 -1.76
N LYS A 69 3.03 5.06 -2.82
CA LYS A 69 3.32 5.65 -4.15
C LYS A 69 2.11 6.37 -4.71
N GLN A 70 0.91 5.79 -4.57
CA GLN A 70 -0.32 6.43 -5.04
C GLN A 70 -0.64 7.71 -4.25
N ALA A 71 -0.49 7.68 -2.92
CA ALA A 71 -0.69 8.85 -2.07
C ALA A 71 0.33 9.96 -2.37
N GLY A 72 1.61 9.61 -2.57
CA GLY A 72 2.69 10.55 -2.87
C GLY A 72 2.62 11.20 -4.25
N ASN A 73 1.96 10.55 -5.21
CA ASN A 73 1.76 11.06 -6.57
C ASN A 73 0.52 11.97 -6.69
N GLY A 74 -0.23 12.19 -5.61
CA GLY A 74 -1.39 13.07 -5.60
C GLY A 74 -2.56 12.50 -6.39
N GLY A 75 -3.26 11.51 -5.81
CA GLY A 75 -4.67 11.21 -6.08
C GLY A 75 -5.09 10.83 -7.51
N ALA A 76 -4.18 10.81 -8.50
CA ALA A 76 -4.46 10.30 -9.84
C ALA A 76 -4.55 8.77 -9.75
N ALA A 77 -5.71 8.28 -9.33
CA ALA A 77 -6.05 6.88 -9.29
C ALA A 77 -5.68 6.24 -10.63
N ARG A 78 -4.65 5.39 -10.63
CA ARG A 78 -4.27 4.61 -11.80
C ARG A 78 -5.48 3.73 -12.16
N PRO A 79 -5.98 3.73 -13.41
CA PRO A 79 -7.13 2.91 -13.77
C PRO A 79 -6.78 1.45 -13.51
N VAL A 80 -7.45 0.86 -12.51
CA VAL A 80 -7.43 -0.58 -12.26
C VAL A 80 -7.91 -1.23 -13.55
N ARG A 81 -7.01 -1.91 -14.25
CA ARG A 81 -7.35 -2.73 -15.42
C ARG A 81 -8.21 -3.89 -14.94
N ARG A 82 -9.51 -3.62 -14.79
CA ARG A 82 -10.56 -4.61 -14.62
C ARG A 82 -10.50 -5.46 -15.88
N ARG A 83 -9.79 -6.59 -15.84
CA ARG A 83 -9.82 -7.63 -16.88
C ARG A 83 -11.29 -8.04 -17.01
N ARG A 84 -12.05 -7.36 -17.87
CA ARG A 84 -13.31 -7.86 -18.40
C ARG A 84 -12.94 -9.13 -19.16
N ARG A 85 -13.10 -10.29 -18.53
CA ARG A 85 -13.23 -11.55 -19.26
C ARG A 85 -14.41 -11.32 -20.20
N ALA A 86 -14.11 -11.19 -21.49
CA ALA A 86 -15.11 -11.24 -22.53
C ALA A 86 -15.79 -12.60 -22.40
N MET A 87 -17.04 -12.59 -21.93
CA MET A 87 -17.91 -13.73 -22.04
C MET A 87 -18.36 -13.74 -23.51
N ALA A 88 -17.63 -14.49 -24.33
CA ALA A 88 -18.11 -14.88 -25.64
C ALA A 88 -19.30 -15.82 -25.41
N LEU A 89 -20.51 -15.31 -25.61
CA LEU A 89 -21.69 -16.13 -25.82
C LEU A 89 -21.84 -16.29 -27.33
N HIS A 90 -21.66 -17.53 -27.78
CA HIS A 90 -22.13 -18.05 -29.05
C HIS A 90 -23.65 -18.25 -29.02
#